data_AF-A0A9X1XMH7-F1
#
_entry.id   AF-A0A9X1XMH7-F1
#
_cell.length_a   1.000
_cell.length_b   1.000
_cell.length_c   1.000
_cell.angle_alpha   90.00
_cell.angle_beta   90.00
_cell.angle_gamma   90.00
#
_symmetry.space_group_name_H-M   'P 1'
#
loop_
_entity.id
_entity.type
_entity.pdbx_description
1 polymer ?
#
loop_
_entity_poly.entity_id
_entity_poly.type
_entity_poly.pdbx_seq_one_letter_code
_entity_poly.pdbx_strand_id
1 'polypeptide(L)'
;MSFNHDFPTLRTSQVKMLYRGRLTSINGERAKLVDLPSGSDQREEFYKKILGKNPSQMNAIWARQSFSGKATAPFELGSENPSDIIQWLNKHKNGIAYLPINNVTIDMNILYKTDN
;
A
#
# COMPACT_ATOMS: atom_id res chain seq x y z
N MET A 1 9.71 -3.42 10.28
CA MET A 1 8.94 -3.80 11.48
C MET A 1 7.57 -3.18 11.31
N SER A 2 6.49 -3.95 11.48
CA SER A 2 5.14 -3.40 11.57
C SER A 2 4.97 -2.78 12.96
N PHE A 3 4.51 -1.53 13.05
CA PHE A 3 4.28 -0.83 14.33
C PHE A 3 2.82 -0.93 14.82
N ASN A 4 2.01 -1.77 14.18
CA ASN A 4 0.82 -2.34 14.80
C ASN A 4 1.23 -3.71 15.33
N HIS A 5 1.36 -3.84 16.65
CA HIS A 5 1.79 -5.08 17.31
C HIS A 5 0.84 -6.26 17.02
N ASP A 6 -0.40 -5.96 16.63
CA ASP A 6 -1.42 -6.93 16.26
C ASP A 6 -1.40 -7.29 14.75
N PHE A 7 -0.73 -6.49 13.91
CA PHE A 7 -0.65 -6.73 12.46
C PHE A 7 0.73 -7.31 12.07
N PRO A 8 0.77 -8.48 11.40
CA PRO A 8 2.03 -9.16 11.15
C PRO A 8 2.93 -8.38 10.18
N THR A 9 4.24 -8.54 10.36
CA THR A 9 5.21 -8.07 9.36
C THR A 9 4.99 -8.79 8.04
N LEU A 10 4.77 -8.05 6.94
CA LEU A 10 4.55 -8.63 5.62
C LEU A 10 5.84 -8.85 4.85
N ARG A 11 5.90 -9.95 4.11
CA ARG A 11 6.93 -10.20 3.09
C ARG A 11 6.64 -9.35 1.85
N THR A 12 7.68 -8.99 1.11
CA THR A 12 7.56 -8.29 -0.18
C THR A 12 6.58 -8.97 -1.14
N SER A 13 6.55 -10.31 -1.17
CA SER A 13 5.60 -11.08 -1.99
C SER A 13 4.15 -10.84 -1.59
N GLN A 14 3.85 -10.76 -0.29
CA GLN A 14 2.50 -10.48 0.22
C GLN A 14 2.08 -9.06 -0.15
N VAL A 15 2.96 -8.06 0.00
CA VAL A 15 2.71 -6.68 -0.43
C VAL A 15 2.40 -6.62 -1.93
N LYS A 16 3.22 -7.27 -2.77
CA LYS A 16 2.98 -7.35 -4.23
C LYS A 16 1.63 -7.99 -4.55
N MET A 17 1.25 -9.06 -3.84
CA MET A 17 -0.02 -9.73 -4.07
C MET A 17 -1.20 -8.85 -3.65
N LEU A 18 -1.12 -8.18 -2.51
CA LEU A 18 -2.15 -7.26 -2.01
C LEU A 18 -2.36 -6.09 -2.99
N TYR A 19 -1.31 -5.36 -3.33
CA TYR A 19 -1.39 -4.20 -4.23
C TYR A 19 -1.74 -4.55 -5.68
N ARG A 20 -1.64 -5.82 -6.09
CA ARG A 20 -2.14 -6.31 -7.39
C ARG A 20 -3.52 -6.97 -7.28
N GLY A 21 -4.19 -6.88 -6.13
CA GLY A 21 -5.51 -7.44 -5.87
C GLY A 21 -5.56 -8.98 -5.91
N ARG A 22 -4.43 -9.67 -5.78
CA ARG A 22 -4.31 -11.15 -5.76
C ARG A 22 -4.42 -11.74 -4.36
N LEU A 23 -4.24 -10.90 -3.34
CA LEU A 23 -4.50 -11.20 -1.94
C LEU A 23 -5.38 -10.07 -1.40
N THR A 24 -6.30 -10.38 -0.51
CA THR A 24 -7.24 -9.39 0.05
C THR A 24 -7.22 -9.36 1.57
N SER A 25 -6.62 -10.37 2.21
CA SER A 25 -6.56 -10.51 3.66
C SER A 25 -5.21 -11.04 4.11
N ILE A 26 -4.85 -10.72 5.35
CA ILE A 26 -3.68 -11.22 6.07
C ILE A 26 -4.18 -11.76 7.41
N ASN A 27 -3.81 -12.99 7.75
CA ASN A 27 -4.23 -13.66 8.99
C ASN A 27 -5.76 -13.61 9.24
N GLY A 28 -6.56 -13.69 8.17
CA GLY A 28 -8.03 -13.63 8.26
C GLY A 28 -8.60 -12.21 8.25
N GLU A 29 -7.79 -11.17 8.46
CA GLU A 29 -8.25 -9.78 8.42
C GLU A 29 -8.12 -9.19 7.03
N ARG A 30 -9.19 -8.57 6.51
CA ARG A 30 -9.17 -7.90 5.21
C ARG A 30 -8.19 -6.72 5.26
N ALA A 31 -7.26 -6.62 4.32
CA ALA A 31 -6.36 -5.49 4.24
C ALA A 31 -7.07 -4.27 3.62
N LYS A 32 -6.77 -3.08 4.14
CA LYS A 32 -7.12 -1.81 3.49
C LYS A 32 -5.86 -1.21 2.92
N LEU A 33 -5.85 -0.89 1.63
CA LEU A 33 -4.68 -0.34 0.96
C LEU A 33 -4.85 1.15 0.75
N VAL A 34 -3.77 1.91 0.91
CA VAL A 34 -3.68 3.31 0.50
C VAL A 34 -2.62 3.48 -0.59
N ASP A 35 -2.89 4.39 -1.52
CA ASP A 35 -1.99 4.85 -2.58
C ASP A 35 -1.75 6.35 -2.42
N LEU A 36 -0.60 6.81 -2.93
CA LEU A 36 -0.31 8.23 -3.06
C LEU A 36 -1.08 8.84 -4.25
N PRO A 37 -1.20 10.17 -4.33
CA PRO A 37 -1.89 10.85 -5.44
C PRO A 37 -1.44 10.35 -6.81
N SER A 38 -2.36 10.33 -7.77
CA SER A 38 -1.99 10.12 -9.17
C SER A 38 -0.98 11.18 -9.63
N GLY A 39 0.08 10.76 -10.30
CA GLY A 39 1.20 11.63 -10.70
C GLY A 39 2.34 11.72 -9.67
N SER A 40 2.20 11.04 -8.53
CA SER A 40 3.26 10.90 -7.54
C SER A 40 4.47 10.13 -8.05
N ASP A 41 5.67 10.72 -7.94
CA ASP A 41 6.93 10.05 -8.28
C ASP A 41 7.17 8.83 -7.39
N GLN A 42 6.82 8.92 -6.10
CA GLN A 42 7.00 7.82 -5.15
C GLN A 42 6.00 6.68 -5.42
N ARG A 43 4.79 6.98 -5.89
CA ARG A 43 3.85 5.96 -6.40
C ARG A 43 4.42 5.25 -7.61
N GLU A 44 4.93 6.01 -8.57
CA GLU A 44 5.52 5.45 -9.77
C GLU A 44 6.73 4.59 -9.45
N GLU A 45 7.60 5.03 -8.55
CA GLU A 45 8.74 4.27 -8.06
C GLU A 45 8.30 2.98 -7.35
N PHE A 46 7.33 3.06 -6.44
CA PHE A 46 6.78 1.88 -5.75
C PHE A 46 6.22 0.87 -6.75
N TYR A 47 5.44 1.34 -7.72
CA TYR A 47 4.88 0.47 -8.76
C TYR A 47 5.98 -0.20 -9.59
N LYS A 48 7.00 0.55 -10.00
CA LYS A 48 8.10 0.03 -10.82
C LYS A 48 8.96 -0.94 -10.03
N LYS A 49 9.53 -0.51 -8.90
CA LYS A 49 10.51 -1.29 -8.12
C LYS A 49 9.86 -2.47 -7.41
N ILE A 50 8.69 -2.25 -6.80
CA ILE A 50 8.07 -3.27 -5.95
C ILE A 50 7.08 -4.07 -6.76
N LEU A 51 6.16 -3.39 -7.44
CA LEU A 51 5.12 -4.08 -8.20
C LEU A 51 5.60 -4.50 -9.59
N GLY A 52 6.76 -4.10 -10.10
CA GLY A 52 7.20 -4.43 -11.46
C GLY A 52 6.16 -4.06 -12.53
N LYS A 53 5.47 -2.93 -12.35
CA LYS A 53 4.38 -2.41 -13.20
C LYS A 53 4.50 -0.90 -13.31
N ASN A 54 3.95 -0.31 -14.36
CA ASN A 54 3.76 1.14 -14.44
C ASN A 54 2.34 1.54 -13.99
N PRO A 55 2.03 2.84 -13.80
CA PRO A 55 0.72 3.31 -13.38
C PRO A 55 -0.44 2.84 -14.27
N SER A 56 -0.28 2.91 -15.60
CA SER A 56 -1.31 2.48 -16.54
C SER A 56 -1.63 0.98 -16.41
N GLN A 57 -0.61 0.14 -16.22
CA GLN A 57 -0.79 -1.29 -16.00
C GLN A 57 -1.50 -1.59 -14.69
N MET A 58 -1.18 -0.85 -13.61
CA MET A 58 -1.86 -0.98 -12.33
C MET A 58 -3.32 -0.55 -12.41
N ASN A 59 -3.61 0.55 -13.11
CA ASN A 59 -4.98 0.98 -13.37
C ASN A 59 -5.78 -0.09 -14.13
N ALA A 60 -5.20 -0.71 -15.14
CA ALA A 60 -5.85 -1.81 -15.87
C ALA A 60 -6.07 -3.05 -15.00
N ILE A 61 -5.15 -3.37 -14.08
CA ILE A 61 -5.34 -4.44 -13.09
C ILE A 61 -6.52 -4.12 -12.18
N TRP A 62 -6.56 -2.92 -11.60
CA TRP A 62 -7.60 -2.54 -10.67
C TRP A 62 -8.96 -2.38 -11.32
N ALA A 63 -9.03 -1.89 -12.56
CA ALA A 63 -10.27 -1.92 -13.33
C ALA A 63 -10.84 -3.34 -13.38
N ARG A 64 -10.05 -4.34 -13.82
CA ARG A 64 -10.49 -5.74 -13.88
C ARG A 64 -10.89 -6.31 -12.52
N GLN A 65 -10.11 -6.05 -11.47
CA GLN A 65 -10.41 -6.59 -10.14
C GLN A 65 -11.68 -5.99 -9.54
N SER A 66 -11.89 -4.68 -9.69
CA SER A 66 -13.10 -3.99 -9.23
C SER A 66 -14.34 -4.48 -9.95
N PHE A 67 -14.28 -4.68 -11.28
CA PHE A 67 -15.40 -5.26 -12.05
C PHE A 67 -15.80 -6.66 -11.56
N SER A 68 -14.84 -7.47 -11.12
CA SER A 68 -15.12 -8.81 -10.60
C SER A 68 -15.65 -8.84 -9.15
N GLY A 69 -15.63 -7.71 -8.45
CA GLY A 69 -15.98 -7.61 -7.03
C GLY A 69 -15.01 -8.29 -6.06
N LYS A 70 -13.93 -8.92 -6.56
CA LYS A 70 -13.02 -9.74 -5.76
C LYS A 70 -12.11 -8.93 -4.85
N ALA A 71 -11.69 -7.73 -5.28
CA ALA A 71 -10.80 -6.87 -4.52
C ALA A 71 -11.17 -5.40 -4.70
N THR A 72 -10.88 -4.60 -3.68
CA THR A 72 -11.11 -3.15 -3.68
C THR A 72 -9.81 -2.45 -4.02
N ALA A 73 -9.85 -1.48 -4.92
CA ALA A 73 -8.70 -0.65 -5.24
C ALA A 73 -8.18 0.10 -3.99
N PRO A 74 -6.88 0.43 -3.94
CA PRO A 74 -6.32 1.28 -2.90
C PRO A 74 -7.05 2.63 -2.84
N PHE A 75 -7.21 3.16 -1.64
CA PHE A 75 -7.69 4.52 -1.43
C PHE A 75 -6.59 5.50 -1.85
N GLU A 76 -6.87 6.41 -2.78
CA GLU A 76 -5.92 7.44 -3.20
C GLU A 76 -5.95 8.62 -2.22
N LEU A 77 -4.80 9.00 -1.68
CA LEU A 77 -4.67 10.20 -0.85
C LEU A 77 -4.70 11.47 -1.71
N GLY A 78 -5.09 12.59 -1.09
CA GLY A 78 -5.03 13.91 -1.72
C GLY A 78 -3.64 14.55 -1.71
N SER A 79 -2.71 14.03 -0.91
CA SER A 79 -1.33 14.53 -0.84
C SER A 79 -0.33 13.41 -0.52
N GLU A 80 0.96 13.67 -0.76
CA GLU A 80 2.07 12.81 -0.39
C GLU A 80 2.62 13.11 1.01
N ASN A 81 2.00 14.03 1.76
CA ASN A 81 2.49 14.41 3.06
C ASN A 81 2.48 13.21 4.01
N PRO A 82 3.61 12.88 4.67
CA PRO A 82 3.66 11.77 5.62
C PRO A 82 2.57 11.83 6.69
N SER A 83 2.19 13.04 7.14
CA SER A 83 1.09 13.25 8.09
C SER A 83 -0.25 12.67 7.63
N ASP A 84 -0.56 12.74 6.34
CA ASP A 84 -1.84 12.29 5.80
C ASP A 84 -1.89 10.77 5.76
N ILE A 85 -0.77 10.14 5.45
CA ILE A 85 -0.59 8.69 5.49
C ILE A 85 -0.74 8.18 6.93
N ILE A 86 -0.09 8.82 7.90
CA ILE A 86 -0.23 8.50 9.33
C ILE A 86 -1.69 8.62 9.76
N GLN A 87 -2.34 9.76 9.48
CA GLN A 87 -3.73 9.98 9.85
C GLN A 87 -4.66 8.93 9.24
N TRP A 88 -4.40 8.54 7.99
CA TRP A 88 -5.15 7.47 7.35
C TRP A 88 -4.91 6.11 8.05
N LEU A 89 -3.66 5.77 8.36
CA LEU A 89 -3.32 4.52 9.05
C LEU A 89 -3.93 4.44 10.46
N ASN A 90 -3.97 5.55 11.20
CA ASN A 90 -4.60 5.62 12.52
C ASN A 90 -6.11 5.35 12.48
N LYS A 91 -6.77 5.68 11.37
CA LYS A 91 -8.21 5.40 11.14
C LYS A 91 -8.46 3.98 10.61
N HIS A 92 -7.41 3.28 10.18
CA HIS A 92 -7.50 1.98 9.53
C HIS A 92 -6.49 1.01 10.15
N LYS A 93 -6.89 0.31 11.22
CA LYS A 93 -6.00 -0.63 11.96
C LYS A 93 -5.37 -1.73 11.09
N ASN A 94 -6.08 -2.15 10.05
CA ASN A 94 -5.65 -3.10 9.00
C ASN A 94 -5.17 -2.39 7.72
N GLY A 95 -4.77 -1.14 7.86
CA GLY A 95 -4.31 -0.25 6.80
C GLY A 95 -2.89 -0.56 6.39
N ILE A 96 -2.63 -0.44 5.09
CA ILE A 96 -1.38 -0.75 4.46
C ILE A 96 -0.95 0.42 3.58
N ALA A 97 0.20 1.00 3.89
CA ALA A 97 0.82 2.09 3.15
C ALA A 97 2.27 1.77 2.77
N TYR A 98 2.79 2.48 1.78
CA TYR A 98 4.21 2.54 1.44
C TYR A 98 4.70 3.98 1.56
N LEU A 99 5.93 4.16 2.03
CA LEU A 99 6.57 5.45 2.29
C LEU A 99 8.07 5.34 1.99
N PRO A 100 8.71 6.39 1.45
CA PRO A 100 10.17 6.43 1.36
C PRO A 100 10.81 6.29 2.74
N ILE A 101 11.93 5.55 2.84
CA ILE A 101 12.66 5.29 4.10
C ILE A 101 12.96 6.56 4.89
N ASN A 102 13.30 7.64 4.19
CA ASN A 102 13.76 8.89 4.82
C ASN A 102 12.63 9.61 5.57
N ASN A 103 11.38 9.21 5.36
CA ASN A 103 10.19 9.85 5.92
C ASN A 103 9.50 8.97 6.97
N VAL A 104 10.12 7.85 7.36
CA VAL A 104 9.58 6.92 8.36
C VAL A 104 9.99 7.36 9.77
N THR A 105 9.03 7.77 10.59
CA THR A 105 9.21 7.91 12.05
C THR A 105 8.85 6.60 12.76
N ILE A 106 9.30 6.46 14.01
CA ILE A 106 9.25 5.21 14.81
C ILE A 106 7.81 4.73 15.13
N ASP A 107 6.75 5.46 14.77
CA ASP A 107 5.37 5.16 15.20
C ASP A 107 4.38 4.85 14.05
N MET A 108 4.83 4.25 12.93
CA MET A 108 3.98 4.08 11.74
C MET A 108 3.81 2.64 11.23
N ASN A 109 2.57 2.27 10.85
CA ASN A 109 2.23 1.01 10.17
C ASN A 109 2.79 0.95 8.73
N ILE A 110 4.11 0.78 8.59
CA ILE A 110 4.80 0.86 7.28
C ILE A 110 5.26 -0.52 6.84
N LEU A 111 4.88 -0.85 5.60
CA LEU A 111 4.92 -2.21 5.07
C LEU A 111 6.02 -2.48 4.05
N TYR A 112 6.83 -1.48 3.72
CA TYR A 112 7.94 -1.71 2.84
C TYR A 112 9.09 -0.71 3.04
N LYS A 113 10.29 -1.26 3.22
CA LYS A 113 11.59 -0.57 3.31
C LYS A 113 12.24 -0.68 1.93
N THR A 114 12.32 0.41 1.16
CA THR A 114 13.13 0.45 -0.08
C THR A 114 14.57 0.79 0.30
N ASP A 115 15.42 -0.21 0.49
CA ASP A 115 16.87 0.05 0.56
C ASP A 115 17.37 0.51 -0.83
N ASN A 116 18.28 1.48 -0.81
CA ASN A 116 19.22 1.70 -1.92
C ASN A 116 20.18 0.51 -2.01
#